data_AF-K1UDE6-F1
#
_entry.id   AF-K1UDE6-F1
#
_cell.length_a   1.000
_cell.length_b   1.000
_cell.length_c   1.000
_cell.angle_alpha   90.00
_cell.angle_beta   90.00
_cell.angle_gamma   90.00
#
_symmetry.space_group_name_H-M   'P 1'
#
loop_
_entity.id
_entity.type
_entity.pdbx_description
1 polymer ?
#
loop_
_entity_poly.entity_id
_entity_poly.type
_entity_poly.pdbx_seq_one_letter_code
_entity_poly.pdbx_strand_id
1 'polypeptide(L)'
;PKDYTYNVKIGKDNAAVGNVNVTNWSTGSVIKGGDAVTTTENALLVIEKALAANKKNIEITLDADAGRDVLKKIKDALSSADDGSIELTVNGVETLCAEAFLKCTQLKSINLPNVKSIGQSAFYDCYNMEAVNAPNATSIGDMAFAACSRLRKVTLGNISKAGTKIFDLCDTRSSIDLVLSGDQRKMSYNYTETGWEPDPDGKNYKNSSEHLKCDFLGYRFKSISCGDKKYNLYS
;
A
#
# COMPACT_ATOMS: atom_id res chain seq x y z
N PRO A 1 0.81 36.79 32.72
CA PRO A 1 1.27 35.98 31.57
C PRO A 1 0.64 36.53 30.29
N LYS A 2 1.46 37.00 29.34
CA LYS A 2 0.96 37.45 28.03
C LYS A 2 1.19 36.33 27.03
N ASP A 3 0.11 35.85 26.44
CA ASP A 3 0.17 34.93 25.31
C ASP A 3 0.39 35.75 24.04
N TYR A 4 1.30 35.28 23.18
CA TYR A 4 1.55 35.88 21.87
C TYR A 4 1.29 34.84 20.80
N THR A 5 0.45 35.21 19.83
CA THR A 5 0.18 34.42 18.62
C THR A 5 0.96 35.04 17.47
N TYR A 6 1.86 34.27 16.85
CA TYR A 6 2.57 34.69 15.64
C TYR A 6 1.98 33.97 14.43
N ASN A 7 1.73 34.72 13.35
CA ASN A 7 1.43 34.16 12.04
C ASN A 7 2.76 33.97 11.29
N VAL A 8 3.23 32.73 11.19
CA VAL A 8 4.43 32.41 10.42
C VAL A 8 4.01 32.14 8.97
N LYS A 9 4.53 32.93 8.02
CA LYS A 9 4.45 32.65 6.57
C LYS A 9 5.77 32.01 6.14
N ILE A 10 5.75 30.74 5.74
CA ILE A 10 6.91 30.05 5.17
C ILE A 10 6.74 29.97 3.65
N GLY A 11 7.83 30.21 2.92
CA GLY A 11 7.89 30.33 1.47
C GLY A 11 7.48 29.07 0.68
N LYS A 12 7.41 29.24 -0.64
CA LYS A 12 6.55 28.57 -1.63
C LYS A 12 6.66 27.04 -1.76
N ASP A 13 7.60 26.37 -1.11
CA ASP A 13 7.90 24.95 -1.35
C ASP A 13 7.80 24.14 -0.05
N ASN A 14 6.56 23.80 0.33
CA ASN A 14 6.12 22.67 1.15
C ASN A 14 6.97 22.21 2.36
N ALA A 15 7.07 23.04 3.40
CA ALA A 15 7.44 22.54 4.74
C ALA A 15 6.17 22.13 5.52
N ALA A 16 6.01 20.84 5.80
CA ALA A 16 5.04 20.37 6.78
C ALA A 16 5.51 20.78 8.18
N VAL A 17 4.73 21.63 8.87
CA VAL A 17 5.06 22.06 10.23
C VAL A 17 4.72 20.93 11.20
N GLY A 18 5.74 20.22 11.70
CA GLY A 18 5.60 19.49 12.96
C GLY A 18 5.41 20.46 14.13
N ASN A 19 4.75 20.04 15.21
CA ASN A 19 4.61 20.87 16.41
C ASN A 19 5.99 21.25 16.98
N VAL A 20 6.34 22.53 16.96
CA VAL A 20 7.54 23.05 17.63
C VAL A 20 7.16 23.41 19.06
N ASN A 21 7.52 22.55 20.02
CA ASN A 21 7.42 22.87 21.45
C ASN A 21 8.68 23.64 21.87
N VAL A 22 8.54 24.93 22.12
CA VAL A 22 9.63 25.78 22.65
C VAL A 22 9.50 25.87 24.17
N THR A 23 10.40 25.22 24.90
CA THR A 23 10.51 25.31 26.36
C THR A 23 11.66 26.25 26.77
N ASN A 24 11.60 26.82 27.97
CA ASN A 24 12.67 27.63 28.59
C ASN A 24 13.18 28.84 27.76
N TRP A 25 12.30 29.50 27.02
CA TRP A 25 12.66 30.73 26.29
C TRP A 25 12.42 31.99 27.13
N SER A 26 13.19 33.04 26.85
CA SER A 26 13.03 34.37 27.44
C SER A 26 13.04 35.45 26.35
N THR A 27 12.57 36.66 26.67
CA THR A 27 12.56 37.79 25.72
C THR A 27 13.99 38.09 25.26
N GLY A 28 14.22 38.08 23.93
CA GLY A 28 15.55 38.22 23.33
C GLY A 28 16.27 36.91 23.01
N SER A 29 15.68 35.75 23.35
CA SER A 29 16.23 34.45 22.95
C SER A 29 16.16 34.27 21.43
N VAL A 30 17.29 33.92 20.82
CA VAL A 30 17.33 33.47 19.41
C VAL A 30 16.78 32.06 19.35
N ILE A 31 15.56 31.89 18.82
CA ILE A 31 15.01 30.57 18.49
C ILE A 31 15.68 30.12 17.20
N LYS A 32 16.70 29.27 17.31
CA LYS A 32 17.29 28.63 16.13
C LYS A 32 16.28 27.62 15.59
N GLY A 33 15.81 27.81 14.37
CA GLY A 33 15.08 26.76 13.66
C GLY A 33 15.98 25.53 13.56
N GLY A 34 15.44 24.36 13.88
CA GLY A 34 16.11 23.09 13.57
C GLY A 34 16.12 22.87 12.05
N ASP A 35 16.97 21.95 11.60
CA ASP A 35 16.95 21.52 10.20
C ASP A 35 15.56 20.97 9.84
N ALA A 36 15.18 21.12 8.56
CA ALA A 36 13.95 20.53 8.08
C ALA A 36 14.02 19.00 8.24
N VAL A 37 13.07 18.45 9.01
CA VAL A 37 12.93 17.00 9.21
C VAL A 37 12.53 16.37 7.87
N THR A 38 13.26 15.36 7.42
CA THR A 38 12.96 14.66 6.17
C THR A 38 11.58 14.00 6.22
N THR A 39 10.95 13.79 5.07
CA THR A 39 9.64 13.11 4.97
C THR A 39 9.68 11.72 5.63
N THR A 40 10.84 11.03 5.54
CA THR A 40 11.08 9.74 6.20
C THR A 40 11.12 9.87 7.73
N GLU A 41 11.87 10.82 8.29
CA GLU A 41 11.93 11.03 9.74
C GLU A 41 10.57 11.43 10.31
N ASN A 42 9.79 12.23 9.57
CA ASN A 42 8.41 12.55 9.94
C ASN A 42 7.52 11.29 9.97
N ALA A 43 7.62 10.41 8.97
CA ALA A 43 6.87 9.16 8.93
C ALA A 43 7.21 8.24 10.11
N LEU A 44 8.50 8.11 10.46
CA LEU A 44 8.95 7.33 11.62
C LEU A 44 8.40 7.90 12.93
N LEU A 45 8.47 9.23 13.11
CA LEU A 45 7.93 9.89 14.30
C LEU A 45 6.41 9.69 14.44
N VAL A 46 5.66 9.68 13.33
CA VAL A 46 4.23 9.40 13.33
C VAL A 46 3.95 7.98 13.79
N ILE A 47 4.69 6.99 13.27
CA ILE A 47 4.56 5.58 13.68
C ILE A 47 4.85 5.45 15.18
N GLU A 48 5.99 5.94 15.65
CA GLU A 48 6.40 5.84 17.05
C GLU A 48 5.37 6.45 18.01
N LYS A 49 4.87 7.65 17.69
CA LYS A 49 3.82 8.31 18.49
C LYS A 49 2.50 7.55 18.46
N ALA A 50 2.12 7.00 17.31
CA ALA A 50 0.91 6.20 17.19
C ALA A 50 0.99 4.93 18.06
N LEU A 51 2.11 4.21 17.97
CA LEU A 51 2.33 2.99 18.75
C LEU A 51 2.41 3.27 20.25
N ALA A 52 3.09 4.33 20.68
CA ALA A 52 3.14 4.75 22.08
C ALA A 52 1.75 5.12 22.63
N ALA A 53 0.86 5.61 21.78
CA ALA A 53 -0.54 5.90 22.11
C ALA A 53 -1.49 4.70 21.89
N ASN A 54 -0.95 3.50 21.61
CA ASN A 54 -1.70 2.30 21.25
C ASN A 54 -2.72 2.50 20.10
N LYS A 55 -2.41 3.40 19.17
CA LYS A 55 -3.21 3.61 17.96
C LYS A 55 -2.88 2.56 16.92
N LYS A 56 -3.92 1.98 16.35
CA LYS A 56 -3.83 0.91 15.34
C LYS A 56 -3.91 1.44 13.91
N ASN A 57 -4.55 2.58 13.72
CA ASN A 57 -4.65 3.26 12.43
C ASN A 57 -3.50 4.26 12.31
N ILE A 58 -2.63 4.05 11.34
CA ILE A 58 -1.42 4.86 11.13
C ILE A 58 -1.44 5.37 9.69
N GLU A 59 -1.26 6.68 9.54
CA GLU A 59 -1.18 7.32 8.23
C GLU A 59 0.16 8.04 8.12
N ILE A 60 0.93 7.70 7.09
CA ILE A 60 2.22 8.30 6.79
C ILE A 60 2.23 8.84 5.36
N THR A 61 3.08 9.82 5.12
CA THR A 61 3.39 10.32 3.78
C THR A 61 4.87 10.10 3.53
N LEU A 62 5.21 9.57 2.36
CA LEU A 62 6.58 9.38 1.90
C LEU A 62 6.77 10.11 0.57
N ASP A 63 8.03 10.39 0.24
CA ASP A 63 8.37 10.92 -1.08
C ASP A 63 8.07 9.87 -2.16
N ALA A 64 7.77 10.34 -3.38
CA ALA A 64 7.37 9.49 -4.50
C ALA A 64 8.40 8.40 -4.83
N ASP A 65 9.68 8.70 -4.62
CA ASP A 65 10.85 7.88 -4.89
C ASP A 65 11.41 7.18 -3.63
N ALA A 66 10.62 7.09 -2.55
CA ALA A 66 11.01 6.40 -1.32
C ALA A 66 11.55 4.99 -1.60
N GLY A 67 12.87 4.84 -1.46
CA GLY A 67 13.58 3.62 -1.81
C GLY A 67 13.49 2.51 -0.76
N ARG A 68 14.19 1.41 -1.03
CA ARG A 68 14.22 0.21 -0.18
C ARG A 68 14.57 0.51 1.28
N ASP A 69 15.56 1.37 1.52
CA ASP A 69 16.01 1.68 2.88
C ASP A 69 14.95 2.45 3.68
N VAL A 70 14.19 3.33 3.03
CA VAL A 70 13.08 4.06 3.65
C VAL A 70 11.97 3.09 4.03
N LEU A 71 11.52 2.26 3.08
CA LEU A 71 10.45 1.29 3.31
C LEU A 71 10.84 0.24 4.37
N LYS A 72 12.12 -0.16 4.41
CA LYS A 72 12.65 -1.02 5.46
C LYS A 72 12.55 -0.36 6.84
N LYS A 73 12.94 0.90 6.99
CA LYS A 73 12.80 1.63 8.27
C LYS A 73 11.34 1.74 8.71
N ILE A 74 10.42 1.98 7.78
CA ILE A 74 8.97 1.97 8.07
C ILE A 74 8.52 0.60 8.57
N LYS A 75 8.93 -0.48 7.91
CA LYS A 75 8.64 -1.85 8.35
C LYS A 75 9.20 -2.13 9.74
N ASP A 76 10.46 -1.76 9.99
CA ASP A 76 11.14 -1.98 11.26
C ASP A 76 10.47 -1.17 12.39
N ALA A 77 10.01 0.06 12.13
CA ALA A 77 9.29 0.87 13.11
C ALA A 77 7.95 0.26 13.55
N LEU A 78 7.29 -0.52 12.68
CA LEU A 78 6.05 -1.22 13.00
C LEU A 78 6.26 -2.46 13.87
N SER A 79 7.49 -2.99 13.98
CA SER A 79 7.79 -4.29 14.59
C SER A 79 7.44 -4.43 16.08
N SER A 80 7.23 -3.30 16.78
CA SER A 80 6.81 -3.30 18.19
C SER A 80 5.29 -3.42 18.39
N ALA A 81 4.50 -3.36 17.31
CA ALA A 81 3.06 -3.53 17.36
C ALA A 81 2.67 -5.03 17.45
N ASP A 82 1.48 -5.29 17.97
CA ASP A 82 0.91 -6.64 17.95
C ASP A 82 0.65 -7.11 16.50
N ASP A 83 0.86 -8.40 16.27
CA ASP A 83 0.58 -9.07 15.00
C ASP A 83 -0.88 -8.87 14.55
N GLY A 84 -1.07 -8.49 13.28
CA GLY A 84 -2.40 -8.26 12.69
C GLY A 84 -3.17 -7.10 13.32
N SER A 85 -2.49 -6.13 13.96
CA SER A 85 -3.16 -5.02 14.61
C SER A 85 -3.13 -3.70 13.83
N ILE A 86 -2.24 -3.54 12.84
CA ILE A 86 -2.02 -2.25 12.18
C ILE A 86 -2.84 -2.11 10.88
N GLU A 87 -3.53 -0.98 10.77
CA GLU A 87 -4.15 -0.49 9.52
C GLU A 87 -3.32 0.70 9.04
N LEU A 88 -2.51 0.48 7.99
CA LEU A 88 -1.52 1.46 7.51
C LEU A 88 -2.01 2.16 6.24
N THR A 89 -1.97 3.48 6.19
CA THR A 89 -2.10 4.27 4.95
C THR A 89 -0.75 4.88 4.61
N VAL A 90 -0.26 4.64 3.38
CA VAL A 90 0.99 5.21 2.87
C VAL A 90 0.70 6.08 1.64
N ASN A 91 0.76 7.40 1.84
CA ASN A 91 0.57 8.39 0.79
C ASN A 91 1.89 8.75 0.10
N GLY A 92 1.79 9.26 -1.13
CA GLY A 92 2.90 9.88 -1.87
C GLY A 92 3.79 8.91 -2.65
N VAL A 93 4.11 7.73 -2.09
CA VAL A 93 4.97 6.74 -2.75
C VAL A 93 4.33 6.16 -4.02
N GLU A 94 5.08 6.13 -5.12
CA GLU A 94 4.59 5.61 -6.41
C GLU A 94 4.98 4.15 -6.66
N THR A 95 6.07 3.67 -6.05
CA THR A 95 6.56 2.30 -6.25
C THR A 95 6.94 1.67 -4.92
N LEU A 96 6.40 0.48 -4.64
CA LEU A 96 6.93 -0.39 -3.60
C LEU A 96 8.01 -1.27 -4.22
N CYS A 97 9.24 -1.14 -3.74
CA CYS A 97 10.34 -1.98 -4.21
C CYS A 97 10.12 -3.45 -3.81
N ALA A 98 10.92 -4.35 -4.37
CA ALA A 98 10.90 -5.75 -3.97
C ALA A 98 11.08 -5.88 -2.45
N GLU A 99 10.28 -6.77 -1.85
CA GLU A 99 10.32 -7.10 -0.41
C GLU A 99 10.00 -5.94 0.55
N ALA A 100 9.42 -4.84 0.07
CA ALA A 100 9.15 -3.62 0.86
C ALA A 100 8.56 -3.89 2.26
N PHE A 101 7.57 -4.78 2.32
CA PHE A 101 6.88 -5.22 3.54
C PHE A 101 6.97 -6.75 3.73
N LEU A 102 8.03 -7.38 3.22
CA LEU A 102 8.26 -8.83 3.37
C LEU A 102 8.15 -9.22 4.86
N LYS A 103 7.27 -10.19 5.15
CA LYS A 103 6.98 -10.71 6.50
C LYS A 103 6.55 -9.63 7.50
N CYS A 104 5.82 -8.60 7.07
CA CYS A 104 5.28 -7.60 7.99
C CYS A 104 4.00 -8.13 8.65
N THR A 105 4.18 -8.92 9.71
CA THR A 105 3.10 -9.67 10.38
C THR A 105 2.18 -8.79 11.22
N GLN A 106 2.59 -7.54 11.46
CA GLN A 106 1.83 -6.52 12.18
C GLN A 106 0.69 -5.94 11.33
N LEU A 107 0.79 -5.99 10.01
CA LEU A 107 -0.24 -5.45 9.12
C LEU A 107 -1.51 -6.30 9.14
N LYS A 108 -2.62 -5.65 9.49
CA LYS A 108 -3.99 -6.11 9.25
C LYS A 108 -4.49 -5.61 7.90
N SER A 109 -4.21 -4.36 7.55
CA SER A 109 -4.55 -3.83 6.22
C SER A 109 -3.57 -2.74 5.79
N ILE A 110 -3.49 -2.52 4.47
CA ILE A 110 -2.70 -1.44 3.91
C ILE A 110 -3.47 -0.71 2.79
N ASN A 111 -3.42 0.62 2.83
CA ASN A 111 -3.97 1.54 1.84
C ASN A 111 -2.84 2.31 1.15
N LEU A 112 -2.81 2.24 -0.18
CA LEU A 112 -1.75 2.70 -1.07
C LEU A 112 -2.34 3.52 -2.22
N PRO A 113 -2.89 4.72 -1.94
CA PRO A 113 -3.65 5.47 -2.93
C PRO A 113 -2.80 5.95 -4.12
N ASN A 114 -1.48 6.10 -3.99
CA ASN A 114 -0.61 6.62 -5.06
C ASN A 114 0.25 5.55 -5.74
N VAL A 115 0.31 4.33 -5.19
CA VAL A 115 1.20 3.28 -5.71
C VAL A 115 0.73 2.81 -7.08
N LYS A 116 1.64 2.84 -8.05
CA LYS A 116 1.48 2.36 -9.43
C LYS A 116 2.12 0.99 -9.63
N SER A 117 3.20 0.69 -8.90
CA SER A 117 3.95 -0.57 -9.03
C SER A 117 4.21 -1.22 -7.67
N ILE A 118 3.89 -2.51 -7.58
CA ILE A 118 4.17 -3.35 -6.41
C ILE A 118 5.22 -4.38 -6.81
N GLY A 119 6.40 -4.31 -6.18
CA GLY A 119 7.54 -5.15 -6.50
C GLY A 119 7.38 -6.62 -6.12
N GLN A 120 8.34 -7.42 -6.58
CA GLN A 120 8.45 -8.84 -6.25
C GLN A 120 8.42 -9.05 -4.72
N SER A 121 7.60 -9.99 -4.26
CA SER A 121 7.47 -10.37 -2.85
C SER A 121 7.20 -9.20 -1.90
N ALA A 122 6.66 -8.07 -2.38
CA ALA A 122 6.50 -6.86 -1.59
C ALA A 122 5.72 -7.08 -0.28
N PHE A 123 4.72 -7.97 -0.29
CA PHE A 123 3.93 -8.38 0.88
C PHE A 123 4.01 -9.87 1.15
N TYR A 124 5.04 -10.56 0.65
CA TYR A 124 5.18 -11.99 0.86
C TYR A 124 5.13 -12.32 2.37
N ASP A 125 4.30 -13.29 2.74
CA ASP A 125 4.15 -13.79 4.12
C ASP A 125 3.73 -12.71 5.14
N CYS A 126 2.97 -11.69 4.68
CA CYS A 126 2.18 -10.83 5.57
C CYS A 126 0.94 -11.62 6.05
N TYR A 127 1.16 -12.68 6.81
CA TYR A 127 0.14 -13.72 7.03
C TYR A 127 -1.12 -13.23 7.75
N ASN A 128 -1.05 -12.14 8.51
CA ASN A 128 -2.21 -11.52 9.17
C ASN A 128 -2.96 -10.48 8.33
N MET A 129 -2.45 -10.12 7.16
CA MET A 129 -3.03 -9.06 6.34
C MET A 129 -4.36 -9.52 5.74
N GLU A 130 -5.44 -8.82 6.07
CA GLU A 130 -6.82 -9.07 5.65
C GLU A 130 -7.21 -8.27 4.41
N ALA A 131 -6.62 -7.09 4.21
CA ALA A 131 -6.97 -6.22 3.09
C ALA A 131 -5.80 -5.43 2.51
N VAL A 132 -5.78 -5.35 1.17
CA VAL A 132 -4.90 -4.45 0.40
C VAL A 132 -5.77 -3.53 -0.45
N ASN A 133 -5.56 -2.23 -0.36
CA ASN A 133 -6.21 -1.24 -1.21
C ASN A 133 -5.15 -0.44 -1.99
N ALA A 134 -4.94 -0.78 -3.26
CA ALA A 134 -3.98 -0.11 -4.16
C ALA A 134 -4.64 0.18 -5.51
N PRO A 135 -5.65 1.08 -5.57
CA PRO A 135 -6.53 1.23 -6.73
C PRO A 135 -5.82 1.74 -7.99
N ASN A 136 -4.60 2.28 -7.85
CA ASN A 136 -3.79 2.77 -8.95
C ASN A 136 -2.64 1.82 -9.35
N ALA A 137 -2.50 0.67 -8.67
CA ALA A 137 -1.45 -0.28 -8.97
C ALA A 137 -1.75 -1.05 -10.26
N THR A 138 -0.95 -0.83 -11.30
CA THR A 138 -1.09 -1.46 -12.63
C THR A 138 -0.01 -2.50 -12.92
N SER A 139 1.10 -2.46 -12.17
CA SER A 139 2.22 -3.41 -12.29
C SER A 139 2.42 -4.17 -10.98
N ILE A 140 2.37 -5.51 -11.04
CA ILE A 140 2.50 -6.38 -9.86
C ILE A 140 3.61 -7.40 -10.09
N GLY A 141 4.59 -7.48 -9.19
CA GLY A 141 5.71 -8.40 -9.29
C GLY A 141 5.38 -9.84 -8.87
N ASP A 142 6.32 -10.76 -9.10
CA ASP A 142 6.19 -12.15 -8.69
C ASP A 142 5.95 -12.28 -7.18
N MET A 143 5.07 -13.18 -6.78
CA MET A 143 4.80 -13.51 -5.37
C MET A 143 4.41 -12.30 -4.50
N ALA A 144 3.95 -11.20 -5.08
CA ALA A 144 3.73 -9.93 -4.37
C ALA A 144 2.84 -10.08 -3.12
N PHE A 145 1.85 -10.97 -3.13
CA PHE A 145 0.95 -11.25 -2.00
C PHE A 145 0.98 -12.72 -1.58
N ALA A 146 2.01 -13.48 -1.96
CA ALA A 146 2.06 -14.90 -1.62
C ALA A 146 2.12 -15.11 -0.10
N ALA A 147 1.53 -16.21 0.38
CA ALA A 147 1.41 -16.57 1.80
C ALA A 147 0.64 -15.56 2.68
N CYS A 148 -0.11 -14.62 2.10
CA CYS A 148 -1.07 -13.78 2.84
C CYS A 148 -2.34 -14.57 3.18
N SER A 149 -2.24 -15.58 4.04
CA SER A 149 -3.31 -16.57 4.30
C SER A 149 -4.62 -15.97 4.88
N ARG A 150 -4.54 -14.82 5.55
CA ARG A 150 -5.73 -14.09 6.05
C ARG A 150 -6.31 -13.08 5.07
N LEU A 151 -5.77 -12.95 3.86
CA LEU A 151 -6.25 -11.97 2.88
C LEU A 151 -7.71 -12.26 2.49
N ARG A 152 -8.56 -11.23 2.53
CA ARG A 152 -10.00 -11.29 2.20
C ARG A 152 -10.39 -10.31 1.12
N LYS A 153 -9.69 -9.17 1.01
CA LYS A 153 -10.01 -8.16 0.01
C LYS A 153 -8.76 -7.59 -0.63
N VAL A 154 -8.78 -7.49 -1.95
CA VAL A 154 -7.70 -6.89 -2.72
C VAL A 154 -8.31 -5.93 -3.72
N THR A 155 -7.87 -4.66 -3.70
CA THR A 155 -8.24 -3.66 -4.70
C THR A 155 -7.00 -3.27 -5.48
N LEU A 156 -7.03 -3.43 -6.80
CA LEU A 156 -5.95 -3.11 -7.72
C LEU A 156 -6.44 -2.18 -8.83
N GLY A 157 -5.52 -1.56 -9.56
CA GLY A 157 -5.82 -0.83 -10.77
C GLY A 157 -6.08 -1.73 -11.98
N ASN A 158 -6.11 -1.12 -13.16
CA ASN A 158 -6.17 -1.84 -14.42
C ASN A 158 -4.77 -2.39 -14.74
N ILE A 159 -4.59 -3.69 -14.50
CA ILE A 159 -3.32 -4.39 -14.62
C ILE A 159 -2.80 -4.32 -16.07
N SER A 160 -1.59 -3.79 -16.21
CA SER A 160 -0.83 -3.73 -17.47
C SER A 160 0.35 -4.70 -17.49
N LYS A 161 0.81 -5.17 -16.33
CA LYS A 161 1.84 -6.20 -16.20
C LYS A 161 1.68 -6.91 -14.84
N ALA A 162 1.77 -8.23 -14.84
CA ALA A 162 1.71 -9.02 -13.61
C ALA A 162 2.70 -10.18 -13.66
N GLY A 163 3.38 -10.45 -12.55
CA GLY A 163 4.22 -11.62 -12.38
C GLY A 163 3.41 -12.90 -12.14
N THR A 164 4.11 -13.94 -11.73
CA THR A 164 3.58 -15.25 -11.39
C THR A 164 3.43 -15.42 -9.89
N LYS A 165 2.65 -16.44 -9.48
CA LYS A 165 2.51 -16.82 -8.06
C LYS A 165 2.03 -15.69 -7.14
N ILE A 166 1.39 -14.65 -7.69
CA ILE A 166 1.03 -13.41 -6.97
C ILE A 166 0.25 -13.70 -5.69
N PHE A 167 -0.67 -14.67 -5.73
CA PHE A 167 -1.49 -15.10 -4.61
C PHE A 167 -1.22 -16.56 -4.21
N ASP A 168 0.00 -17.05 -4.42
CA ASP A 168 0.37 -18.40 -4.03
C ASP A 168 0.16 -18.59 -2.52
N LEU A 169 -0.29 -19.78 -2.10
CA LEU A 169 -0.68 -20.09 -0.71
C LEU A 169 -1.79 -19.21 -0.11
N CYS A 170 -2.51 -18.43 -0.93
CA CYS A 170 -3.73 -17.73 -0.51
C CYS A 170 -4.97 -18.52 -0.92
N ASP A 171 -6.01 -18.53 -0.08
CA ASP A 171 -7.31 -19.12 -0.41
C ASP A 171 -8.15 -18.17 -1.28
N THR A 172 -7.67 -17.92 -2.51
CA THR A 172 -8.32 -17.02 -3.48
C THR A 172 -9.78 -17.39 -3.71
N ARG A 173 -10.05 -18.67 -3.93
CA ARG A 173 -11.36 -19.19 -4.33
C ARG A 173 -12.43 -19.03 -3.26
N SER A 174 -12.11 -19.26 -2.00
CA SER A 174 -13.12 -19.25 -0.94
C SER A 174 -13.12 -17.94 -0.14
N SER A 175 -11.99 -17.22 -0.12
CA SER A 175 -11.80 -16.11 0.82
C SER A 175 -11.65 -14.72 0.18
N ILE A 176 -11.15 -14.61 -1.05
CA ILE A 176 -10.71 -13.30 -1.59
C ILE A 176 -11.74 -12.67 -2.55
N ASP A 177 -12.23 -11.50 -2.17
CA ASP A 177 -12.96 -10.57 -3.02
C ASP A 177 -11.96 -9.63 -3.73
N LEU A 178 -11.79 -9.80 -5.04
CA LEU A 178 -10.94 -8.94 -5.88
C LEU A 178 -11.75 -7.79 -6.47
N VAL A 179 -11.20 -6.58 -6.42
CA VAL A 179 -11.76 -5.37 -7.03
C VAL A 179 -10.74 -4.80 -8.00
N LEU A 180 -11.14 -4.67 -9.26
CA LEU A 180 -10.39 -3.97 -10.30
C LEU A 180 -11.00 -2.57 -10.46
N SER A 181 -10.19 -1.53 -10.32
CA SER A 181 -10.67 -0.16 -10.14
C SER A 181 -11.23 0.49 -11.42
N GLY A 182 -11.18 -0.21 -12.55
CA GLY A 182 -11.76 0.24 -13.82
C GLY A 182 -12.05 -0.93 -14.77
N ASP A 183 -12.23 -0.59 -16.05
CA ASP A 183 -12.47 -1.58 -17.11
C ASP A 183 -11.16 -2.28 -17.49
N GLN A 184 -10.94 -3.45 -16.90
CA GLN A 184 -9.77 -4.30 -17.15
C GLN A 184 -9.83 -4.97 -18.53
N ARG A 185 -8.70 -5.04 -19.24
CA ARG A 185 -8.55 -5.91 -20.43
C ARG A 185 -8.34 -7.36 -20.01
N LYS A 186 -8.76 -8.32 -20.85
CA LYS A 186 -8.36 -9.72 -20.65
C LYS A 186 -6.85 -9.81 -20.50
N MET A 187 -6.39 -10.74 -19.68
CA MET A 187 -4.96 -10.98 -19.47
C MET A 187 -4.58 -12.31 -20.11
N SER A 188 -3.43 -12.34 -20.76
CA SER A 188 -2.85 -13.53 -21.40
C SER A 188 -1.48 -13.82 -20.79
N TYR A 189 -1.17 -15.11 -20.66
CA TYR A 189 0.09 -15.54 -20.07
C TYR A 189 1.20 -15.52 -21.12
N ASN A 190 2.23 -14.71 -20.88
CA ASN A 190 3.43 -14.63 -21.70
C ASN A 190 4.48 -15.60 -21.15
N TYR A 191 4.71 -16.69 -21.88
CA TYR A 191 5.68 -17.72 -21.50
C TYR A 191 7.14 -17.28 -21.65
N THR A 192 7.42 -16.26 -22.49
CA THR A 192 8.80 -15.77 -22.73
C THR A 192 9.26 -14.76 -21.69
N GLU A 193 8.37 -13.87 -21.25
CA GLU A 193 8.64 -12.94 -20.13
C GLU A 193 8.27 -13.55 -18.77
N THR A 194 7.70 -14.75 -18.76
CA THR A 194 7.21 -15.47 -17.57
C THR A 194 6.27 -14.62 -16.72
N GLY A 195 5.12 -14.22 -17.29
CA GLY A 195 4.15 -13.38 -16.58
C GLY A 195 2.83 -13.20 -17.33
N TRP A 196 2.04 -12.22 -16.90
CA TRP A 196 0.76 -11.86 -17.49
C TRP A 196 0.82 -10.45 -18.07
N GLU A 197 0.25 -10.31 -19.26
CA GLU A 197 0.10 -9.04 -19.95
C GLU A 197 -1.32 -8.91 -20.52
N PRO A 198 -1.80 -7.69 -20.80
CA PRO A 198 -3.07 -7.49 -21.49
C PRO A 198 -3.09 -8.24 -22.81
N ASP A 199 -4.18 -8.98 -23.04
CA ASP A 199 -4.42 -9.73 -24.26
C ASP A 199 -4.25 -8.83 -25.49
N PRO A 200 -3.46 -9.25 -26.50
CA PRO A 200 -3.11 -8.41 -27.64
C PRO A 200 -4.32 -8.06 -28.50
N ASP A 201 -5.39 -8.86 -28.48
CA ASP A 201 -6.63 -8.54 -29.20
C ASP A 201 -7.45 -7.43 -28.52
N GLY A 202 -7.02 -6.95 -27.35
CA GLY A 202 -7.63 -5.82 -26.65
C GLY A 202 -9.03 -6.08 -26.10
N LYS A 203 -9.44 -7.36 -25.97
CA LYS A 203 -10.77 -7.75 -25.48
C LYS A 203 -10.96 -7.29 -24.03
N ASN A 204 -12.16 -6.79 -23.72
CA ASN A 204 -12.52 -6.42 -22.35
C ASN A 204 -12.69 -7.68 -21.48
N TYR A 205 -12.21 -7.62 -20.24
CA TYR A 205 -12.43 -8.66 -19.24
C TYR A 205 -13.88 -8.67 -18.74
N LYS A 206 -14.50 -7.49 -18.61
CA LYS A 206 -15.89 -7.37 -18.18
C LYS A 206 -16.83 -8.17 -19.10
N ASN A 207 -17.62 -9.06 -18.52
CA ASN A 207 -18.54 -9.99 -19.17
C ASN A 207 -17.88 -11.08 -20.03
N SER A 208 -16.56 -11.24 -19.95
CA SER A 208 -15.89 -12.40 -20.54
C SER A 208 -16.21 -13.68 -19.76
N SER A 209 -15.94 -14.84 -20.38
CA SER A 209 -16.06 -16.14 -19.71
C SER A 209 -15.23 -16.25 -18.44
N GLU A 210 -14.06 -15.60 -18.41
CA GLU A 210 -13.17 -15.56 -17.25
C GLU A 210 -13.79 -14.72 -16.12
N HIS A 211 -14.36 -13.54 -16.42
CA HIS A 211 -15.04 -12.74 -15.40
C HIS A 211 -16.26 -13.45 -14.80
N LEU A 212 -17.07 -14.11 -15.65
CA LEU A 212 -18.21 -14.91 -15.20
C LEU A 212 -17.81 -16.06 -14.26
N LYS A 213 -16.62 -16.63 -14.47
CA LYS A 213 -16.05 -17.69 -13.63
C LYS A 213 -15.18 -17.18 -12.49
N CYS A 214 -15.09 -15.86 -12.31
CA CYS A 214 -14.18 -15.21 -11.37
C CYS A 214 -12.72 -15.66 -11.53
N ASP A 215 -12.30 -15.93 -12.77
CA ASP A 215 -10.94 -16.34 -13.12
C ASP A 215 -10.12 -15.10 -13.53
N PHE A 216 -8.98 -14.84 -12.89
CA PHE A 216 -8.08 -13.73 -13.22
C PHE A 216 -6.63 -14.07 -12.86
N LEU A 217 -5.68 -13.78 -13.76
CA LEU A 217 -4.24 -14.07 -13.58
C LEU A 217 -3.93 -15.54 -13.17
N GLY A 218 -4.73 -16.49 -13.67
CA GLY A 218 -4.58 -17.92 -13.39
C GLY A 218 -5.15 -18.37 -12.05
N TYR A 219 -5.79 -17.47 -11.30
CA TYR A 219 -6.48 -17.77 -10.06
C TYR A 219 -7.99 -17.69 -10.24
N ARG A 220 -8.72 -18.45 -9.42
CA ARG A 220 -10.16 -18.34 -9.28
C ARG A 220 -10.48 -17.67 -7.95
N PHE A 221 -11.19 -16.56 -7.95
CA PHE A 221 -11.49 -15.74 -6.77
C PHE A 221 -12.93 -15.94 -6.28
N LYS A 222 -13.17 -15.81 -4.97
CA LYS A 222 -14.52 -15.84 -4.37
C LYS A 222 -15.48 -14.89 -5.08
N SER A 223 -15.04 -13.66 -5.32
CA SER A 223 -15.74 -12.72 -6.19
C SER A 223 -14.76 -11.80 -6.91
N ILE A 224 -15.15 -11.32 -8.09
CA ILE A 224 -14.42 -10.29 -8.84
C ILE A 224 -15.38 -9.17 -9.19
N SER A 225 -14.96 -7.93 -8.92
CA SER A 225 -15.60 -6.71 -9.42
C SER A 225 -14.72 -6.08 -10.49
N CYS A 226 -15.29 -5.76 -11.65
CA CYS A 226 -14.63 -5.08 -12.76
C CYS A 226 -15.61 -4.10 -13.41
N GLY A 227 -15.25 -2.81 -13.40
CA GLY A 227 -16.17 -1.72 -13.76
C GLY A 227 -17.42 -1.72 -12.85
N ASP A 228 -18.59 -1.69 -13.46
CA ASP A 228 -19.91 -1.73 -12.80
C ASP A 228 -20.45 -3.16 -12.56
N LYS A 229 -19.66 -4.20 -12.84
CA LYS A 229 -20.08 -5.59 -12.73
C LYS A 229 -19.33 -6.31 -11.64
N LYS A 230 -20.05 -7.16 -10.90
CA LYS A 230 -19.51 -8.08 -9.90
C LYS A 230 -20.09 -9.46 -10.12
N TYR A 231 -19.24 -10.47 -10.14
CA TYR A 231 -19.64 -11.87 -10.11
C TYR A 231 -19.10 -12.55 -8.86
N ASN A 232 -19.85 -13.53 -8.33
CA ASN A 232 -19.50 -14.33 -7.18
C ASN A 232 -19.59 -15.80 -7.58
N LEU A 233 -18.62 -16.61 -7.16
CA LEU A 233 -18.57 -18.04 -7.51
C LEU A 233 -19.74 -18.86 -6.97
N TYR A 234 -20.33 -18.41 -5.88
CA TYR A 234 -21.34 -19.16 -5.13
C TYR A 234 -22.73 -18.52 -5.21
N SER A 235 -22.95 -17.61 -6.17
CA SER A 235 -24.24 -16.97 -6.44
C SER A 235 -24.96 -17.54 -7.65
#